data_AF-A0A7L2R1P4-F1
#
_entry.id   AF-A0A7L2R1P4-F1
#
_cell.length_a   1.000
_cell.length_b   1.000
_cell.length_c   1.000
_cell.angle_alpha   90.00
_cell.angle_beta   90.00
_cell.angle_gamma   90.00
#
_symmetry.space_group_name_H-M   'P 1'
#
loop_
_entity.id
_entity.type
_entity.pdbx_description
1 polymer ?
#
loop_
_entity_poly.entity_id
_entity_poly.type
_entity_poly.pdbx_seq_one_letter_code
_entity_poly.pdbx_strand_id
1 'polypeptide(L)'
;QKEDVVVTLLPAGHCPGSVMYVLSILSMFHPLAFNEEFDPSVAVCRFLFEGENGTVLYTGDFRLAKGEVARMELLHSGTRVKDIQSVYLDTTFCDPKFYHIPSREECLNGILELVRSWTSLSRNHVVWLNCKAAYGYEYLFINLSEELGIKVHMNKLDMFRNMPDILCHVTTDPHTQIHACRHPRDDDCFRGNRLPCGMTCFNGTPLHIISIKPSTMWFGERKK
;
A
#
# COMPACT_ATOMS: atom_id res chain seq x y z
N GLN A 1 -23.33 26.49 18.51
CA GLN A 1 -24.60 26.01 17.89
C GLN A 1 -24.44 24.49 17.66
N LYS A 2 -25.27 23.85 16.83
CA LYS A 2 -24.74 22.80 15.94
C LYS A 2 -24.07 23.50 14.76
N GLU A 3 -22.91 23.02 14.33
CA GLU A 3 -22.26 23.43 13.10
C GLU A 3 -22.38 22.26 12.12
N ASP A 4 -22.91 22.50 10.92
CA ASP A 4 -23.01 21.49 9.88
C ASP A 4 -21.71 21.47 9.08
N VAL A 5 -21.04 20.31 9.04
CA VAL A 5 -19.74 20.12 8.36
C VAL A 5 -19.89 19.02 7.32
N VAL A 6 -19.53 19.34 6.07
CA VAL A 6 -19.45 18.36 4.98
C VAL A 6 -18.05 17.76 4.96
N VAL A 7 -17.98 16.43 4.95
CA VAL A 7 -16.72 15.67 4.88
C VAL A 7 -16.70 14.86 3.60
N THR A 8 -15.85 15.25 2.66
CA THR A 8 -15.60 14.49 1.42
C THR A 8 -14.34 13.64 1.55
N LEU A 9 -14.43 12.36 1.20
CA LEU A 9 -13.32 11.42 1.19
C LEU A 9 -12.75 11.30 -0.23
N LEU A 10 -11.42 11.24 -0.35
CA LEU A 10 -10.71 11.20 -1.62
C LEU A 10 -9.69 10.06 -1.62
N PRO A 11 -9.44 9.38 -2.76
CA PRO A 11 -8.45 8.31 -2.81
C PRO A 11 -7.04 8.86 -2.60
N ALA A 12 -6.30 8.29 -1.64
CA ALA A 12 -4.92 8.66 -1.31
C ALA A 12 -3.86 7.89 -2.14
N GLY A 13 -4.23 6.74 -2.72
CA GLY A 13 -3.34 5.92 -3.57
C GLY A 13 -2.34 5.03 -2.81
N HIS A 14 -2.36 5.05 -1.47
CA HIS A 14 -1.38 4.39 -0.60
C HIS A 14 -1.59 2.86 -0.50
N CYS A 15 -2.76 2.41 -0.03
CA CYS A 15 -3.12 0.99 0.14
C CYS A 15 -4.62 0.73 -0.15
N PRO A 16 -5.06 -0.53 -0.32
CA PRO A 16 -6.48 -0.87 -0.35
C PRO A 16 -7.16 -0.43 0.94
N GLY A 17 -8.37 0.13 0.84
CA GLY A 17 -9.07 0.68 2.01
C GLY A 17 -8.49 2.01 2.55
N SER A 18 -7.65 2.73 1.79
CA SER A 18 -7.18 4.09 2.17
C SER A 18 -8.26 5.19 2.05
N VAL A 19 -9.41 4.98 2.69
CA VAL A 19 -10.55 5.92 2.90
C VAL A 19 -11.40 5.44 4.09
N MET A 20 -12.07 6.38 4.80
CA MET A 20 -12.79 6.25 6.10
C MET A 20 -11.84 6.19 7.31
N TYR A 21 -12.14 6.66 8.53
CA TYR A 21 -13.20 7.49 9.18
C TYR A 21 -12.68 7.76 10.64
N VAL A 22 -13.20 8.59 11.57
CA VAL A 22 -14.04 9.82 11.70
C VAL A 22 -13.83 10.27 13.17
N LEU A 23 -13.59 11.56 13.52
CA LEU A 23 -14.61 12.55 13.94
C LEU A 23 -13.92 13.91 14.17
N SER A 24 -14.62 15.01 13.90
CA SER A 24 -14.13 16.40 14.04
C SER A 24 -14.50 17.04 15.38
N ILE A 25 -13.51 17.46 16.18
CA ILE A 25 -13.67 18.46 17.25
C ILE A 25 -12.47 19.40 17.25
N LEU A 26 -12.68 20.68 16.97
CA LEU A 26 -11.70 21.76 17.20
C LEU A 26 -12.19 22.80 18.23
N SER A 27 -12.98 22.36 19.23
CA SER A 27 -13.10 23.10 20.49
C SER A 27 -13.39 22.20 21.71
N MET A 28 -12.77 22.56 22.83
CA MET A 28 -12.99 22.10 24.21
C MET A 28 -12.51 20.71 24.67
N PHE A 29 -11.83 20.77 25.81
CA PHE A 29 -11.50 19.67 26.71
C PHE A 29 -12.77 18.98 27.23
N HIS A 30 -12.92 17.66 27.03
CA HIS A 30 -12.89 16.67 28.12
C HIS A 30 -12.92 15.24 27.54
N PRO A 31 -12.17 14.26 28.08
CA PRO A 31 -12.32 12.87 27.64
C PRO A 31 -13.64 12.28 28.15
N LEU A 32 -14.53 11.91 27.22
CA LEU A 32 -15.62 10.96 27.45
C LEU A 32 -15.30 9.69 26.66
N ALA A 33 -15.22 8.56 27.36
CA ALA A 33 -14.78 7.29 26.79
C ALA A 33 -15.88 6.66 25.91
N PHE A 34 -15.51 6.29 24.69
CA PHE A 34 -16.25 5.28 23.91
C PHE A 34 -15.59 3.92 24.11
N ASN A 35 -16.34 2.97 24.68
CA ASN A 35 -15.89 1.60 24.88
C ASN A 35 -16.30 0.73 23.68
N GLU A 36 -15.49 0.71 22.63
CA GLU A 36 -15.40 -0.44 21.71
C GLU A 36 -13.92 -0.76 21.46
N GLU A 37 -13.55 -2.04 21.45
CA GLU A 37 -12.17 -2.50 21.26
C GLU A 37 -11.79 -2.39 19.78
N PHE A 38 -11.17 -1.26 19.40
CA PHE A 38 -10.79 -0.98 18.01
C PHE A 38 -9.30 -1.26 17.75
N ASP A 39 -9.00 -2.00 16.68
CA ASP A 39 -7.62 -2.33 16.27
C ASP A 39 -6.93 -1.09 15.65
N PRO A 40 -5.81 -0.60 16.22
CA PRO A 40 -5.18 0.65 15.79
C PRO A 40 -4.26 0.51 14.55
N SER A 41 -4.24 -0.64 13.87
CA SER A 41 -3.16 -0.97 12.93
C SER A 41 -3.31 -0.50 11.47
N VAL A 42 -4.45 0.07 11.05
CA VAL A 42 -4.67 0.45 9.63
C VAL A 42 -5.52 1.71 9.45
N ALA A 43 -4.94 2.78 8.92
CA ALA A 43 -5.52 3.71 7.92
C ALA A 43 -4.58 4.89 7.67
N VAL A 44 -4.51 5.39 6.43
CA VAL A 44 -4.02 6.74 6.14
C VAL A 44 -4.88 7.37 5.04
N CYS A 45 -5.34 8.60 5.26
CA CYS A 45 -6.60 9.09 4.68
C CYS A 45 -6.54 10.54 4.20
N ARG A 46 -7.21 10.81 3.07
CA ARG A 46 -7.43 12.17 2.56
C ARG A 46 -8.86 12.64 2.79
N PHE A 47 -9.00 13.76 3.50
CA PHE A 47 -10.28 14.41 3.83
C PHE A 47 -10.31 15.83 3.29
N LEU A 48 -11.43 16.22 2.67
CA LEU A 48 -11.80 17.61 2.46
C LEU A 48 -12.96 17.95 3.42
N PHE A 49 -12.73 18.90 4.32
CA PHE A 49 -13.74 19.46 5.22
C PHE A 49 -14.24 20.79 4.66
N GLU A 50 -15.55 20.96 4.60
CA GLU A 50 -16.22 22.19 4.15
C GLU A 50 -17.26 22.62 5.20
N GLY A 51 -17.20 23.88 5.66
CA GLY A 51 -18.08 24.46 6.68
C GLY A 51 -17.91 25.97 6.81
N GLU A 52 -18.61 26.60 7.76
CA GLU A 52 -18.64 28.08 7.91
C GLU A 52 -17.25 28.69 8.18
N ASN A 53 -16.35 27.94 8.83
CA ASN A 53 -14.98 28.35 9.13
C ASN A 53 -13.97 28.05 7.99
N GLY A 54 -14.46 27.84 6.77
CA GLY A 54 -13.66 27.64 5.57
C GLY A 54 -13.37 26.17 5.21
N THR A 55 -12.59 25.98 4.15
CA THR A 55 -12.28 24.65 3.60
C THR A 55 -10.90 24.16 4.04
N VAL A 56 -10.81 22.93 4.53
CA VAL A 56 -9.55 22.31 4.98
C VAL A 56 -9.30 21.00 4.26
N LEU A 57 -8.08 20.79 3.76
CA LEU A 57 -7.65 19.55 3.13
C LEU A 57 -6.60 18.83 3.99
N TYR A 58 -6.94 17.68 4.56
CA TYR A 58 -5.97 16.77 5.16
C TYR A 58 -5.62 15.67 4.15
N THR A 59 -4.34 15.36 3.92
CA THR A 59 -3.94 14.35 2.92
C THR A 59 -3.73 12.95 3.48
N GLY A 60 -3.22 12.86 4.71
CA GLY A 60 -2.50 11.66 5.18
C GLY A 60 -1.31 11.34 4.27
N ASP A 61 -0.66 10.20 4.47
CA ASP A 61 0.26 9.61 3.50
C ASP A 61 -0.45 9.40 2.16
N PHE A 62 0.08 9.96 1.09
CA PHE A 62 -0.50 9.83 -0.26
C PHE A 62 0.57 9.62 -1.31
N ARG A 63 0.20 8.97 -2.43
CA ARG A 63 1.08 8.85 -3.60
C ARG A 63 0.27 9.04 -4.87
N LEU A 64 0.13 10.30 -5.26
CA LEU A 64 -0.60 10.72 -6.46
C LEU A 64 0.37 11.12 -7.58
N ALA A 65 0.13 10.60 -8.77
CA ALA A 65 0.86 10.95 -9.97
C ALA A 65 0.46 12.34 -10.50
N LYS A 66 1.32 12.93 -11.34
CA LYS A 66 1.09 14.24 -11.95
C LYS A 66 -0.21 14.23 -12.76
N GLY A 67 -1.16 15.08 -12.39
CA GLY A 67 -2.46 15.22 -13.03
C GLY A 67 -3.61 14.47 -12.34
N GLU A 68 -3.36 13.58 -11.38
CA GLU A 68 -4.45 12.87 -10.69
C GLU A 68 -5.33 13.81 -9.87
N VAL A 69 -4.72 14.77 -9.16
CA VAL A 69 -5.45 15.80 -8.40
C VAL A 69 -6.38 16.62 -9.31
N ALA A 70 -5.98 16.89 -10.56
CA ALA A 70 -6.79 17.64 -11.52
C ALA A 70 -7.99 16.85 -12.06
N ARG A 71 -8.03 15.52 -11.88
CA ARG A 71 -9.17 14.66 -12.23
C ARG A 71 -10.15 14.44 -11.08
N MET A 72 -9.85 14.96 -9.88
CA MET A 72 -10.73 14.84 -8.71
C MET A 72 -11.77 15.95 -8.72
N GLU A 73 -12.91 15.73 -9.38
CA GLU A 73 -13.98 16.72 -9.55
C GLU A 73 -14.44 17.34 -8.21
N LEU A 74 -14.48 16.55 -7.14
CA LEU A 74 -14.90 16.99 -5.79
C LEU A 74 -13.92 17.98 -5.11
N LEU A 75 -12.69 18.15 -5.63
CA LEU A 75 -11.76 19.22 -5.24
C LEU A 75 -11.99 20.52 -6.03
N HIS A 76 -12.89 20.54 -7.00
CA HIS A 76 -13.12 21.67 -7.89
C HIS A 76 -14.49 22.32 -7.63
N SER A 77 -14.60 23.58 -8.05
CA SER A 77 -15.83 24.34 -8.13
C SER A 77 -15.86 25.01 -9.50
N GLY A 78 -16.70 24.49 -10.40
CA GLY A 78 -16.60 24.77 -11.83
C GLY A 78 -15.23 24.36 -12.38
N THR A 79 -14.55 25.29 -13.06
CA THR A 79 -13.25 25.05 -13.72
C THR A 79 -12.03 25.35 -12.84
N ARG A 80 -12.20 25.65 -11.56
CA ARG A 80 -11.12 25.98 -10.61
C ARG A 80 -11.11 25.01 -9.45
N VAL A 81 -9.95 24.82 -8.81
CA VAL A 81 -9.86 24.17 -7.51
C VAL A 81 -10.68 24.99 -6.50
N LYS A 82 -11.33 24.32 -5.54
CA LYS A 82 -12.01 24.96 -4.40
C LYS A 82 -11.04 25.87 -3.64
N ASP A 83 -11.57 26.91 -3.00
CA ASP A 83 -10.76 27.76 -2.13
C ASP A 83 -10.45 26.99 -0.83
N ILE A 84 -9.18 26.64 -0.63
CA ILE A 84 -8.71 25.77 0.46
C ILE A 84 -7.81 26.61 1.38
N GLN A 85 -8.32 26.91 2.58
CA GLN A 85 -7.69 27.78 3.56
C GLN A 85 -6.50 27.12 4.27
N SER A 86 -6.47 25.79 4.38
CA SER A 86 -5.37 25.05 5.02
C SER A 86 -5.21 23.65 4.44
N VAL A 87 -3.95 23.24 4.29
CA VAL A 87 -3.57 21.90 3.81
C VAL A 87 -2.64 21.23 4.82
N TYR A 88 -3.07 20.10 5.38
CA TYR A 88 -2.25 19.22 6.22
C TYR A 88 -1.69 18.12 5.31
N LEU A 89 -0.43 18.31 4.88
CA LEU A 89 0.20 17.55 3.80
C LEU A 89 1.24 16.55 4.34
N ASP A 90 1.24 15.31 3.82
CA ASP A 90 2.35 14.38 3.98
C ASP A 90 3.63 14.96 3.36
N THR A 91 4.68 15.02 4.19
CA THR A 91 5.98 15.60 3.88
C THR A 91 7.12 14.57 3.92
N THR A 92 6.82 13.27 3.97
CA THR A 92 7.80 12.16 4.09
C THR A 92 8.92 12.23 3.05
N PHE A 93 8.61 12.69 1.83
CA PHE A 93 9.58 12.90 0.76
C PHE A 93 9.75 14.37 0.33
N CYS A 94 9.40 15.33 1.20
CA CYS A 94 9.49 16.78 0.94
C CYS A 94 10.93 17.33 1.10
N ASP A 95 11.88 16.72 0.39
CA ASP A 95 13.29 17.13 0.34
C ASP A 95 13.79 16.97 -1.11
N PRO A 96 14.47 17.97 -1.71
CA PRO A 96 14.98 17.91 -3.08
C PRO A 96 15.87 16.70 -3.42
N LYS A 97 16.45 16.01 -2.42
CA LYS A 97 17.16 14.74 -2.66
C LYS A 97 16.26 13.62 -3.21
N PHE A 98 14.96 13.67 -2.94
CA PHE A 98 13.95 12.68 -3.36
C PHE A 98 13.27 13.02 -4.71
N TYR A 99 13.82 13.95 -5.48
CA TYR A 99 13.23 14.59 -6.68
C TYR A 99 12.43 13.67 -7.61
N HIS A 100 12.94 12.48 -7.92
CA HIS A 100 12.27 11.51 -8.79
C HIS A 100 12.17 10.12 -8.14
N ILE A 101 10.99 9.79 -7.62
CA ILE A 101 10.60 8.41 -7.28
C ILE A 101 9.90 7.83 -8.52
N PRO A 102 10.25 6.62 -9.00
CA PRO A 102 9.57 5.98 -10.13
C PRO A 102 8.04 5.89 -9.95
N SER A 103 7.31 5.78 -11.06
CA SER A 103 5.87 5.53 -11.04
C SER A 103 5.51 4.16 -10.47
N ARG A 104 4.22 3.97 -10.15
CA ARG A 104 3.68 2.67 -9.72
C ARG A 104 3.87 1.58 -10.80
N GLU A 105 3.75 1.99 -12.05
CA GLU A 105 3.87 1.13 -13.25
C GLU A 105 5.32 0.72 -13.51
N GLU A 106 6.29 1.65 -13.49
CA GLU A 106 7.72 1.32 -13.60
C GLU A 106 8.19 0.37 -12.48
N CYS A 107 7.72 0.61 -11.24
CA CYS A 107 7.99 -0.31 -10.12
C CYS A 107 7.37 -1.69 -10.32
N LEU A 108 6.16 -1.78 -10.88
CA LEU A 108 5.50 -3.06 -11.17
C LEU A 108 6.23 -3.82 -12.27
N ASN A 109 6.48 -3.17 -13.42
CA ASN A 109 7.05 -3.80 -14.61
C ASN A 109 8.44 -4.38 -14.30
N GLY A 110 9.32 -3.63 -13.61
CA GLY A 110 10.63 -4.12 -13.20
C GLY A 110 10.61 -5.31 -12.24
N ILE A 111 9.58 -5.43 -11.39
CA ILE A 111 9.40 -6.63 -10.54
C ILE A 111 8.80 -7.77 -11.37
N LEU A 112 7.81 -7.49 -12.23
CA LEU A 112 7.16 -8.48 -13.09
C LEU A 112 8.16 -9.16 -14.03
N GLU A 113 9.05 -8.42 -14.68
CA GLU A 113 10.11 -8.98 -15.53
C GLU A 113 11.08 -9.87 -14.74
N LEU A 114 11.49 -9.44 -13.54
CA LEU A 114 12.37 -10.23 -12.67
C LEU A 114 11.70 -11.50 -12.14
N VAL A 115 10.42 -11.45 -11.78
CA VAL A 115 9.67 -12.63 -11.38
C VAL A 115 9.48 -13.57 -12.57
N ARG A 116 9.01 -13.06 -13.73
CA ARG A 116 8.74 -13.85 -14.94
C ARG A 116 10.00 -14.56 -15.45
N SER A 117 11.14 -13.88 -15.46
CA SER A 117 12.43 -14.45 -15.88
C SER A 117 12.98 -15.48 -14.90
N TRP A 118 12.63 -15.41 -13.60
CA TRP A 118 13.04 -16.42 -12.62
C TRP A 118 12.12 -17.65 -12.61
N THR A 119 10.80 -17.46 -12.50
CA THR A 119 9.84 -18.56 -12.34
C THR A 119 9.70 -19.43 -13.59
N SER A 120 10.01 -18.89 -14.77
CA SER A 120 10.00 -19.65 -16.03
C SER A 120 11.15 -20.65 -16.19
N LEU A 121 12.22 -20.58 -15.37
CA LEU A 121 13.37 -21.47 -15.47
C LEU A 121 13.04 -22.91 -15.06
N SER A 122 12.31 -23.09 -13.94
CA SER A 122 11.64 -24.36 -13.57
C SER A 122 10.67 -24.14 -12.41
N ARG A 123 9.80 -25.13 -12.14
CA ARG A 123 8.89 -25.11 -10.97
C ARG A 123 9.59 -24.97 -9.61
N ASN A 124 10.89 -25.27 -9.55
CA ASN A 124 11.71 -25.11 -8.35
C ASN A 124 12.33 -23.72 -8.20
N HIS A 125 12.19 -22.83 -9.19
CA HIS A 125 12.60 -21.43 -9.10
C HIS A 125 11.46 -20.62 -8.47
N VAL A 126 11.74 -20.06 -7.29
CA VAL A 126 10.75 -19.46 -6.39
C VAL A 126 11.19 -18.05 -6.00
N VAL A 127 10.23 -17.13 -5.89
CA VAL A 127 10.44 -15.76 -5.44
C VAL A 127 9.84 -15.55 -4.06
N TRP A 128 10.62 -14.94 -3.16
CA TRP A 128 10.13 -14.37 -1.91
C TRP A 128 10.02 -12.85 -2.02
N LEU A 129 8.80 -12.34 -1.92
CA LEU A 129 8.47 -10.93 -1.76
C LEU A 129 8.58 -10.57 -0.27
N ASN A 130 9.71 -9.98 0.11
CA ASN A 130 10.02 -9.55 1.47
C ASN A 130 9.31 -8.20 1.76
N CYS A 131 7.99 -8.30 1.96
CA CYS A 131 7.05 -7.20 2.16
C CYS A 131 7.00 -6.76 3.63
N LYS A 132 7.61 -5.61 3.93
CA LYS A 132 7.72 -5.04 5.29
C LYS A 132 6.37 -4.62 5.90
N ALA A 133 5.68 -3.69 5.24
CA ALA A 133 4.41 -3.17 5.74
C ALA A 133 3.32 -4.26 5.72
N ALA A 134 2.35 -4.17 6.63
CA ALA A 134 1.24 -5.13 6.70
C ALA A 134 0.41 -5.14 5.40
N TYR A 135 0.09 -3.95 4.89
CA TYR A 135 -0.72 -3.67 3.71
C TYR A 135 0.05 -2.86 2.65
N GLY A 136 -0.54 -2.64 1.47
CA GLY A 136 -0.03 -1.78 0.40
C GLY A 136 0.67 -2.51 -0.76
N TYR A 137 0.80 -3.84 -0.66
CA TYR A 137 1.43 -4.69 -1.69
C TYR A 137 0.42 -5.50 -2.51
N GLU A 138 -0.87 -5.40 -2.22
CA GLU A 138 -1.94 -6.21 -2.81
C GLU A 138 -2.04 -5.98 -4.32
N TYR A 139 -1.87 -4.73 -4.78
CA TYR A 139 -1.77 -4.39 -6.20
C TYR A 139 -0.63 -5.13 -6.91
N LEU A 140 0.53 -5.30 -6.24
CA LEU A 140 1.64 -6.08 -6.78
C LEU A 140 1.28 -7.57 -6.82
N PHE A 141 0.59 -8.10 -5.81
CA PHE A 141 0.17 -9.51 -5.77
C PHE A 141 -0.87 -9.83 -6.85
N ILE A 142 -1.85 -8.93 -7.06
CA ILE A 142 -2.88 -9.03 -8.11
C ILE A 142 -2.20 -9.05 -9.49
N ASN A 143 -1.44 -8.01 -9.84
CA ASN A 143 -0.85 -7.90 -11.18
C ASN A 143 0.15 -9.06 -11.46
N LEU A 144 0.95 -9.48 -10.48
CA LEU A 144 1.82 -10.67 -10.63
C LEU A 144 1.01 -11.96 -10.84
N SER A 145 -0.13 -12.12 -10.17
CA SER A 145 -0.96 -13.30 -10.32
C SER A 145 -1.78 -13.31 -11.61
N GLU A 146 -2.19 -12.15 -12.12
CA GLU A 146 -2.86 -12.01 -13.43
C GLU A 146 -1.89 -12.30 -14.57
N GLU A 147 -0.74 -11.62 -14.61
CA GLU A 147 0.24 -11.68 -15.70
C GLU A 147 1.00 -13.01 -15.81
N LEU A 148 1.04 -13.80 -14.72
CA LEU A 148 1.79 -15.06 -14.64
C LEU A 148 0.89 -16.28 -14.38
N GLY A 149 -0.36 -16.09 -13.96
CA GLY A 149 -1.25 -17.18 -13.52
C GLY A 149 -0.84 -17.84 -12.19
N ILE A 150 0.07 -17.22 -11.42
CA ILE A 150 0.67 -17.81 -10.21
C ILE A 150 0.15 -17.06 -8.96
N LYS A 151 -0.62 -17.76 -8.11
CA LYS A 151 -1.11 -17.19 -6.85
C LYS A 151 0.01 -16.93 -5.84
N VAL A 152 -0.09 -15.83 -5.10
CA VAL A 152 0.90 -15.44 -4.07
C VAL A 152 0.59 -16.12 -2.73
N HIS A 153 1.55 -16.88 -2.18
CA HIS A 153 1.40 -17.56 -0.88
C HIS A 153 1.59 -16.62 0.31
N MET A 154 0.66 -16.66 1.27
CA MET A 154 0.69 -15.91 2.53
C MET A 154 0.29 -16.81 3.71
N ASN A 155 0.83 -16.54 4.92
CA ASN A 155 0.59 -17.40 6.10
C ASN A 155 -0.88 -17.40 6.58
N LYS A 156 -1.61 -16.31 6.31
CA LYS A 156 -3.01 -16.07 6.68
C LYS A 156 -3.65 -15.16 5.64
N LEU A 157 -4.96 -15.29 5.44
CA LEU A 157 -5.75 -14.48 4.50
C LEU A 157 -6.90 -13.70 5.18
N ASP A 158 -6.97 -13.71 6.52
CA ASP A 158 -8.08 -13.12 7.28
C ASP A 158 -8.29 -11.63 6.97
N MET A 159 -7.20 -10.89 6.76
CA MET A 159 -7.18 -9.47 6.34
C MET A 159 -7.91 -9.20 5.01
N PHE A 160 -8.08 -10.22 4.16
CA PHE A 160 -8.75 -10.11 2.86
C PHE A 160 -10.08 -10.88 2.81
N ARG A 161 -10.59 -11.40 3.94
CA ARG A 161 -11.76 -12.30 3.98
C ARG A 161 -13.00 -11.78 3.22
N ASN A 162 -13.18 -10.47 3.19
CA ASN A 162 -14.31 -9.80 2.54
C ASN A 162 -13.92 -9.10 1.20
N MET A 163 -12.74 -9.41 0.64
CA MET A 163 -12.18 -8.78 -0.56
C MET A 163 -11.94 -9.84 -1.66
N PRO A 164 -12.99 -10.29 -2.37
CA PRO A 164 -12.90 -11.40 -3.33
C PRO A 164 -11.87 -11.13 -4.43
N ASP A 165 -11.77 -9.88 -4.89
CA ASP A 165 -10.86 -9.39 -5.93
C ASP A 165 -9.37 -9.42 -5.51
N ILE A 166 -9.09 -9.70 -4.23
CA ILE A 166 -7.73 -9.98 -3.73
C ILE A 166 -7.58 -11.48 -3.49
N LEU A 167 -8.58 -12.13 -2.88
CA LEU A 167 -8.59 -13.57 -2.56
C LEU A 167 -8.41 -14.49 -3.79
N CYS A 168 -8.84 -14.06 -4.97
CA CYS A 168 -8.57 -14.79 -6.22
C CYS A 168 -7.06 -14.91 -6.52
N HIS A 169 -6.23 -13.95 -6.12
CA HIS A 169 -4.80 -13.86 -6.45
C HIS A 169 -3.84 -14.39 -5.37
N VAL A 170 -4.35 -14.68 -4.17
CA VAL A 170 -3.55 -15.15 -3.01
C VAL A 170 -3.94 -16.57 -2.59
N THR A 171 -3.08 -17.23 -1.81
CA THR A 171 -3.29 -18.60 -1.31
C THR A 171 -2.60 -18.83 0.05
N THR A 172 -3.09 -19.80 0.82
CA THR A 172 -2.39 -20.39 1.97
C THR A 172 -1.64 -21.68 1.63
N ASP A 173 -1.80 -22.20 0.41
CA ASP A 173 -1.04 -23.35 -0.09
C ASP A 173 0.42 -22.94 -0.40
N PRO A 174 1.43 -23.53 0.26
CA PRO A 174 2.82 -23.22 -0.01
C PRO A 174 3.31 -23.70 -1.39
N HIS A 175 2.59 -24.59 -2.10
CA HIS A 175 3.06 -25.17 -3.37
C HIS A 175 2.90 -24.23 -4.59
N THR A 176 3.44 -23.01 -4.47
CA THR A 176 3.49 -21.98 -5.51
C THR A 176 4.93 -21.51 -5.76
N GLN A 177 5.13 -20.63 -6.74
CA GLN A 177 6.43 -20.03 -7.06
C GLN A 177 6.59 -18.57 -6.59
N ILE A 178 5.55 -17.96 -5.99
CA ILE A 178 5.61 -16.59 -5.46
C ILE A 178 5.08 -16.58 -4.03
N HIS A 179 5.89 -16.12 -3.08
CA HIS A 179 5.55 -16.08 -1.65
C HIS A 179 5.67 -14.65 -1.12
N ALA A 180 4.64 -14.17 -0.41
CA ALA A 180 4.68 -12.95 0.41
C ALA A 180 4.53 -13.26 1.91
N CYS A 181 4.79 -14.51 2.31
CA CYS A 181 4.75 -14.92 3.71
C CYS A 181 5.84 -14.23 4.55
N ARG A 182 5.50 -13.92 5.81
CA ARG A 182 6.39 -13.36 6.82
C ARG A 182 6.79 -14.41 7.86
N HIS A 183 7.84 -14.11 8.62
CA HIS A 183 8.21 -14.90 9.80
C HIS A 183 7.25 -14.56 10.97
N PRO A 184 6.98 -15.50 11.91
CA PRO A 184 6.22 -15.20 13.13
C PRO A 184 6.96 -14.33 14.18
N ARG A 185 8.13 -13.78 13.82
CA ARG A 185 8.99 -12.90 14.62
C ARG A 185 9.69 -11.96 13.64
N ASP A 186 9.46 -10.66 13.75
CA ASP A 186 9.84 -9.72 12.68
C ASP A 186 11.32 -9.30 12.70
N ASP A 187 12.05 -9.53 13.80
CA ASP A 187 13.44 -9.09 13.98
C ASP A 187 14.53 -10.09 13.54
N ASP A 188 14.18 -11.38 13.36
CA ASP A 188 15.16 -12.42 13.00
C ASP A 188 15.59 -12.27 11.52
N CYS A 189 16.65 -11.48 11.29
CA CYS A 189 17.27 -11.26 9.98
C CYS A 189 17.99 -12.52 9.47
N PHE A 190 17.21 -13.49 8.99
CA PHE A 190 17.72 -14.76 8.45
C PHE A 190 18.59 -14.56 7.20
N ARG A 191 19.91 -14.66 7.39
CA ARG A 191 20.88 -14.81 6.31
C ARG A 191 20.77 -16.22 5.70
N GLY A 192 19.88 -16.43 4.73
CA GLY A 192 19.83 -17.68 3.99
C GLY A 192 18.72 -17.78 2.94
N ASN A 193 18.93 -18.66 1.97
CA ASN A 193 17.96 -18.98 0.93
C ASN A 193 16.86 -19.90 1.50
N ARG A 194 15.95 -19.35 2.29
CA ARG A 194 14.82 -20.08 2.92
C ARG A 194 13.56 -19.22 2.89
N LEU A 195 12.42 -19.87 2.72
CA LEU A 195 11.11 -19.22 2.76
C LEU A 195 10.58 -19.16 4.21
N PRO A 196 9.93 -18.05 4.64
CA PRO A 196 9.40 -17.94 6.00
C PRO A 196 8.34 -18.98 6.39
N CYS A 197 7.70 -19.64 5.42
CA CYS A 197 6.81 -20.78 5.65
C CYS A 197 7.54 -22.12 5.92
N GLY A 198 8.87 -22.15 5.86
CA GLY A 198 9.68 -23.35 6.08
C GLY A 198 9.84 -24.26 4.86
N MET A 199 9.22 -23.96 3.72
CA MET A 199 9.38 -24.75 2.50
C MET A 199 10.80 -24.60 1.92
N THR A 200 11.44 -25.74 1.60
CA THR A 200 12.85 -25.84 1.15
C THR A 200 13.05 -26.69 -0.09
N CYS A 201 12.08 -27.53 -0.45
CA CYS A 201 12.09 -28.38 -1.64
C CYS A 201 10.66 -28.52 -2.22
N PHE A 202 10.57 -28.92 -3.48
CA PHE A 202 9.34 -29.35 -4.13
C PHE A 202 9.60 -30.76 -4.71
N ASN A 203 8.76 -31.73 -4.33
CA ASN A 203 8.94 -33.16 -4.65
C ASN A 203 10.35 -33.71 -4.35
N GLY A 204 10.98 -33.25 -3.27
CA GLY A 204 12.33 -33.64 -2.86
C GLY A 204 13.47 -32.85 -3.52
N THR A 205 13.23 -32.23 -4.68
CA THR A 205 14.21 -31.35 -5.34
C THR A 205 14.28 -30.00 -4.61
N PRO A 206 15.46 -29.48 -4.22
CA PRO A 206 15.60 -28.18 -3.54
C PRO A 206 14.99 -27.01 -4.33
N LEU A 207 14.71 -25.89 -3.63
CA LEU A 207 14.24 -24.65 -4.25
C LEU A 207 15.40 -23.70 -4.57
N HIS A 208 15.32 -23.04 -5.72
CA HIS A 208 16.16 -21.91 -6.10
C HIS A 208 15.41 -20.62 -5.75
N ILE A 209 15.76 -20.02 -4.61
CA ILE A 209 15.03 -18.88 -4.04
C ILE A 209 15.77 -17.57 -4.30
N ILE A 210 15.08 -16.57 -4.86
CA ILE A 210 15.49 -15.16 -4.80
C ILE A 210 14.60 -14.37 -3.84
N SER A 211 15.16 -13.37 -3.16
CA SER A 211 14.42 -12.44 -2.31
C SER A 211 14.33 -11.08 -2.97
N ILE A 212 13.12 -10.66 -3.34
CA ILE A 212 12.83 -9.29 -3.79
C ILE A 212 12.28 -8.52 -2.59
N LYS A 213 12.86 -7.36 -2.28
CA LYS A 213 12.47 -6.54 -1.10
C LYS A 213 11.99 -5.17 -1.56
N PRO A 214 10.68 -4.98 -1.81
CA PRO A 214 10.11 -3.68 -2.18
C PRO A 214 10.52 -2.60 -1.18
N SER A 215 11.27 -1.61 -1.66
CA SER A 215 11.89 -0.54 -0.87
C SER A 215 11.86 0.74 -1.69
N THR A 216 11.69 1.90 -1.04
CA THR A 216 11.72 3.19 -1.74
C THR A 216 13.08 3.43 -2.38
N MET A 217 13.07 3.71 -3.68
CA MET A 217 14.23 4.17 -4.45
C MET A 217 13.89 5.52 -5.07
N TRP A 218 14.88 6.40 -5.17
CA TRP A 218 14.74 7.74 -5.70
C TRP A 218 15.99 8.17 -6.45
N PHE A 219 15.84 9.12 -7.35
CA PHE A 219 16.93 9.80 -8.04
C PHE A 219 16.86 11.29 -7.73
N GLY A 220 18.00 11.88 -7.35
CA GLY A 220 18.10 13.33 -7.14
C GLY A 220 18.09 14.10 -8.46
N GLU A 221 17.81 15.40 -8.39
CA GLU A 221 17.84 16.28 -9.56
C GLU A 221 19.23 16.30 -10.21
N ARG A 222 19.29 16.15 -11.53
CA ARG A 222 20.53 16.35 -12.29
C ARG A 222 20.87 17.84 -12.32
N LYS A 223 21.80 18.26 -11.46
CA LYS A 223 22.49 19.54 -11.61
C LYS A 223 23.11 19.61 -13.02
N LYS A 224 22.75 20.65 -13.75
CA LYS A 224 23.36 21.04 -15.03
C LYS A 224 24.56 21.95 -14.79
#